data_AF-A0A535ERV0-F1
#
_entry.id   AF-A0A535ERV0-F1
#
_cell.length_a   1.000
_cell.length_b   1.000
_cell.length_c   1.000
_cell.angle_alpha   90.00
_cell.angle_beta   90.00
_cell.angle_gamma   90.00
#
_symmetry.space_group_name_H-M   'P 1'
#
loop_
_entity.id
_entity.type
_entity.pdbx_description
1 polymer ?
#
loop_
_entity_poly.entity_id
_entity_poly.type
_entity_poly.pdbx_seq_one_letter_code
_entity_poly.pdbx_strand_id
1 'polypeptide(L)'
;MDSALAGSSPPAPSAIRRPRAGPRLRRLWLVPTLLLGATLVLLLSLAPAALASLLPHPRPLAAPAPVAVSTPLQAGAAPAAAARPEAVVGDFYTLVLKHDNQQAAALWSDGLKASLPPAENIDRRFADTTVLTVNEARVTAETDSSATVYTDLTEVTGGVRHHWVGSWRLVKSGGRWLLDQPDFQAA
;
A
#
# COMPACT_ATOMS: atom_id res chain seq x y z
N MET A 1 -6.26 -44.89 59.92
CA MET A 1 -5.77 -45.20 58.56
C MET A 1 -7.00 -45.49 57.72
N ASP A 2 -7.02 -44.92 56.52
CA ASP A 2 -7.98 -45.15 55.42
C ASP A 2 -9.40 -44.58 55.54
N SER A 3 -9.73 -43.55 54.74
CA SER A 3 -10.13 -43.60 53.31
C SER A 3 -11.57 -44.14 53.19
N ALA A 4 -12.59 -43.28 53.15
CA ALA A 4 -13.10 -42.53 52.00
C ALA A 4 -14.12 -43.32 51.15
N LEU A 5 -15.03 -42.54 50.53
CA LEU A 5 -15.90 -42.86 49.38
C LEU A 5 -17.27 -43.48 49.68
N ALA A 6 -18.14 -42.65 50.28
CA ALA A 6 -19.56 -42.70 49.97
C ALA A 6 -19.77 -42.31 48.49
N GLY A 7 -20.37 -43.24 47.74
CA GLY A 7 -20.82 -43.00 46.38
C GLY A 7 -21.92 -41.93 46.34
N SER A 8 -21.75 -40.96 45.44
CA SER A 8 -22.79 -40.00 45.08
C SER A 8 -22.82 -39.90 43.56
N SER A 9 -24.04 -39.98 43.04
CA SER A 9 -24.43 -40.08 41.63
C SER A 9 -23.64 -39.20 40.66
N PRO A 10 -23.42 -39.67 39.42
CA PRO A 10 -23.01 -38.79 38.33
C PRO A 10 -24.16 -37.82 37.97
N PRO A 11 -23.92 -36.50 37.90
CA PRO A 11 -24.86 -35.60 37.27
C PRO A 11 -24.88 -35.81 35.74
N ALA A 12 -26.08 -35.66 35.17
CA ALA A 12 -26.38 -35.72 33.75
C ALA A 12 -25.47 -34.82 32.88
N PRO A 13 -25.28 -35.14 31.59
CA PRO A 13 -24.51 -34.29 30.69
C PRO A 13 -25.23 -32.95 30.49
N SER A 14 -24.66 -31.89 31.07
CA SER A 14 -25.01 -30.51 30.76
C SER A 14 -24.77 -30.27 29.27
N ALA A 15 -25.87 -30.14 28.54
CA ALA A 15 -25.92 -29.71 27.16
C ALA A 15 -25.12 -28.41 27.00
N ILE A 16 -23.93 -28.50 26.40
CA ILE A 16 -23.18 -27.33 25.96
C ILE A 16 -23.97 -26.70 24.82
N ARG A 17 -24.63 -25.60 25.15
CA ARG A 17 -25.25 -24.67 24.22
C ARG A 17 -24.25 -24.36 23.10
N ARG A 18 -24.63 -24.73 21.87
CA ARG A 18 -23.98 -24.25 20.65
C ARG A 18 -24.00 -22.70 20.67
N PRO A 19 -22.86 -22.01 20.51
CA PRO A 19 -22.91 -20.58 20.24
C PRO A 19 -23.60 -20.36 18.89
N ARG A 20 -24.68 -19.59 18.98
CA ARG A 20 -25.55 -19.16 17.89
C ARG A 20 -24.71 -18.36 16.89
N ALA A 21 -24.65 -18.84 15.65
CA ALA A 21 -24.07 -18.11 14.54
C ALA A 21 -24.74 -16.73 14.41
N GLY A 22 -23.97 -15.67 14.62
CA GLY A 22 -24.40 -14.31 14.32
C GLY A 22 -24.47 -14.11 12.81
N PRO A 23 -25.49 -13.43 12.27
CA PRO A 23 -25.61 -13.19 10.84
C PRO A 23 -24.51 -12.22 10.39
N ARG A 24 -23.66 -12.69 9.48
CA ARG A 24 -22.73 -11.84 8.72
C ARG A 24 -23.56 -10.91 7.84
N LEU A 25 -23.65 -9.64 8.24
CA LEU A 25 -24.17 -8.58 7.40
C LEU A 25 -23.26 -8.43 6.17
N ARG A 26 -23.72 -9.01 5.06
CA ARG A 26 -23.22 -8.78 3.72
C ARG A 26 -23.40 -7.28 3.42
N ARG A 27 -22.32 -6.50 3.53
CA ARG A 27 -22.28 -5.14 2.98
C ARG A 27 -22.21 -5.26 1.45
N LEU A 28 -23.39 -5.21 0.85
CA LEU A 28 -23.61 -4.96 -0.57
C LEU A 28 -22.97 -3.61 -0.90
N TRP A 29 -21.88 -3.61 -1.66
CA TRP A 29 -21.39 -2.40 -2.32
C TRP A 29 -22.22 -2.18 -3.58
N LEU A 30 -23.08 -1.16 -3.53
CA LEU A 30 -23.77 -0.59 -4.69
C LEU A 30 -22.87 0.51 -5.28
N VAL A 31 -22.57 0.37 -6.56
CA VAL A 31 -21.98 1.34 -7.48
C VAL A 31 -22.72 1.11 -8.81
N PRO A 32 -22.92 2.07 -9.74
CA PRO A 32 -22.64 3.52 -9.77
C PRO A 32 -23.85 4.37 -10.22
N THR A 33 -23.74 5.70 -10.17
CA THR A 33 -24.28 6.53 -11.27
C THR A 33 -23.39 7.73 -11.55
N LEU A 34 -22.87 7.73 -12.78
CA LEU A 34 -22.12 8.78 -13.46
C LEU A 34 -23.02 9.98 -13.77
N LEU A 35 -22.54 11.22 -13.61
CA LEU A 35 -23.06 12.34 -14.41
C LEU A 35 -22.04 13.49 -14.58
N LEU A 36 -21.62 13.63 -15.84
CA LEU A 36 -21.26 14.83 -16.62
C LEU A 36 -20.82 16.13 -15.93
N GLY A 37 -19.73 16.70 -16.45
CA GLY A 37 -19.44 18.14 -16.39
C GLY A 37 -18.26 18.56 -17.27
N ALA A 38 -18.50 18.77 -18.57
CA ALA A 38 -17.67 19.62 -19.45
C ALA A 38 -17.65 21.07 -18.89
N THR A 39 -16.69 21.98 -19.15
CA THR A 39 -16.41 22.67 -20.43
C THR A 39 -15.33 23.77 -20.19
N LEU A 40 -14.37 23.95 -21.13
CA LEU A 40 -13.85 25.22 -21.74
C LEU A 40 -13.24 26.34 -20.84
N VAL A 41 -12.15 27.06 -21.16
CA VAL A 41 -11.87 28.06 -22.23
C VAL A 41 -10.40 28.52 -22.06
N LEU A 42 -9.50 28.27 -23.02
CA LEU A 42 -8.87 29.21 -23.98
C LEU A 42 -8.35 30.56 -23.43
N LEU A 43 -7.09 30.90 -23.71
CA LEU A 43 -6.74 32.22 -24.28
C LEU A 43 -5.34 32.20 -24.93
N LEU A 44 -5.38 32.34 -26.25
CA LEU A 44 -4.28 32.66 -27.18
C LEU A 44 -3.81 34.10 -26.95
N SER A 45 -2.50 34.35 -27.06
CA SER A 45 -1.97 35.67 -27.44
C SER A 45 -0.83 35.50 -28.45
N LEU A 46 -1.14 35.83 -29.71
CA LEU A 46 -0.20 36.10 -30.79
C LEU A 46 0.06 37.62 -30.85
N ALA A 47 1.27 38.03 -31.26
CA ALA A 47 1.58 39.03 -32.33
C ALA A 47 2.98 39.68 -32.11
N PRO A 48 3.53 40.50 -33.04
CA PRO A 48 4.42 40.07 -34.12
C PRO A 48 5.78 40.81 -34.12
N ALA A 49 6.70 40.35 -34.98
CA ALA A 49 8.01 40.95 -35.21
C ALA A 49 7.96 42.13 -36.20
N ALA A 50 8.70 43.22 -35.93
CA ALA A 50 9.48 44.00 -36.93
C ALA A 50 10.10 45.27 -36.33
N LEU A 51 11.43 45.44 -36.52
CA LEU A 51 12.24 46.66 -36.76
C LEU A 51 13.68 46.36 -36.28
N ALA A 52 14.53 45.83 -37.15
CA ALA A 52 15.46 46.58 -38.00
C ALA A 52 16.73 47.06 -37.27
N SER A 53 17.83 46.35 -37.58
CA SER A 53 19.23 46.77 -37.75
C SER A 53 19.73 48.07 -37.10
N LEU A 54 20.79 47.95 -36.27
CA LEU A 54 22.02 48.77 -36.30
C LEU A 54 23.02 48.30 -35.20
N LEU A 55 23.88 47.30 -35.51
CA LEU A 55 25.23 46.97 -34.95
C LEU A 55 25.40 46.79 -33.39
N PRO A 56 26.45 46.13 -32.85
CA PRO A 56 27.40 45.14 -33.36
C PRO A 56 27.28 43.75 -32.66
N HIS A 57 27.88 42.73 -33.29
CA HIS A 57 28.22 41.35 -32.83
C HIS A 57 27.46 40.71 -31.64
N PRO A 58 26.86 39.51 -31.84
CA PRO A 58 26.06 38.84 -30.83
C PRO A 58 26.94 38.41 -29.65
N ARG A 59 26.67 38.95 -28.45
CA ARG A 59 26.98 38.25 -27.21
C ARG A 59 26.14 36.96 -27.23
N PRO A 60 26.72 35.76 -27.04
CA PRO A 60 25.92 34.55 -26.89
C PRO A 60 24.93 34.79 -25.74
N LEU A 61 23.64 34.85 -26.08
CA LEU A 61 22.58 34.79 -25.11
C LEU A 61 22.72 33.41 -24.47
N ALA A 62 23.03 33.36 -23.18
CA ALA A 62 23.02 32.12 -22.44
C ALA A 62 21.69 31.42 -22.72
N ALA A 63 21.75 30.21 -23.28
CA ALA A 63 20.57 29.40 -23.47
C ALA A 63 19.83 29.30 -22.12
N PRO A 64 18.48 29.32 -22.11
CA PRO A 64 17.74 29.09 -20.89
C PRO A 64 18.22 27.78 -20.27
N ALA A 65 18.62 27.83 -19.00
CA ALA A 65 19.02 26.65 -18.26
C ALA A 65 17.90 25.60 -18.38
N PRO A 66 18.22 24.33 -18.64
CA PRO A 66 17.22 23.29 -18.66
C PRO A 66 16.47 23.32 -17.33
N VAL A 67 15.14 23.48 -17.41
CA VAL A 67 14.26 23.28 -16.26
C VAL A 67 14.54 21.86 -15.79
N ALA A 68 15.07 21.72 -14.58
CA ALA A 68 15.28 20.42 -13.97
C ALA A 68 13.91 19.74 -13.89
N VAL A 69 13.68 18.74 -14.74
CA VAL A 69 12.59 17.79 -14.53
C VAL A 69 12.93 17.12 -13.20
N SER A 70 12.16 17.42 -12.16
CA SER A 70 12.18 16.66 -10.92
C SER A 70 11.87 15.21 -11.28
N THR A 71 12.91 14.43 -11.53
CA THR A 71 12.80 13.00 -11.64
C THR A 71 12.34 12.55 -10.26
N PRO A 72 11.27 11.73 -10.13
CA PRO A 72 10.97 11.11 -8.86
C PRO A 72 12.27 10.50 -8.35
N LEU A 73 12.62 10.81 -7.11
CA LEU A 73 13.83 10.32 -6.47
C LEU A 73 13.78 8.79 -6.54
N GLN A 74 14.42 8.21 -7.54
CA GLN A 74 14.73 6.79 -7.51
C GLN A 74 15.76 6.68 -6.39
N ALA A 75 15.27 6.29 -5.22
CA ALA A 75 16.07 6.17 -4.02
C ALA A 75 17.28 5.29 -4.35
N GLY A 76 18.42 5.95 -4.53
CA GLY A 76 19.71 5.27 -4.62
C GLY A 76 19.84 4.44 -3.36
N ALA A 77 20.11 3.15 -3.52
CA ALA A 77 20.28 2.20 -2.44
C ALA A 77 21.33 2.73 -1.45
N ALA A 78 20.86 3.33 -0.36
CA ALA A 78 21.68 3.54 0.81
C ALA A 78 22.05 2.16 1.36
N PRO A 79 23.30 1.95 1.85
CA PRO A 79 23.67 0.72 2.53
C PRO A 79 22.66 0.48 3.67
N ALA A 80 22.25 -0.79 3.84
CA ALA A 80 21.19 -1.23 4.73
C ALA A 80 21.40 -0.76 6.19
N ALA A 81 21.04 0.50 6.48
CA ALA A 81 20.43 0.85 7.74
C ALA A 81 19.37 -0.21 7.97
N ALA A 82 19.39 -0.88 9.12
CA ALA A 82 18.43 -1.94 9.47
C ALA A 82 17.06 -1.57 8.87
N ALA A 83 16.60 -2.35 7.88
CA ALA A 83 15.64 -1.88 6.88
C ALA A 83 14.48 -1.13 7.55
N ARG A 84 14.36 0.18 7.33
CA ARG A 84 13.34 0.98 8.02
C ARG A 84 11.94 0.44 7.73
N PRO A 85 10.97 0.52 8.66
CA PRO A 85 9.63 -0.05 8.45
C PRO A 85 8.97 0.36 7.12
N GLU A 86 9.08 1.63 6.75
CA GLU A 86 8.55 2.19 5.51
C GLU A 86 9.24 1.67 4.25
N ALA A 87 10.53 1.31 4.34
CA ALA A 87 11.24 0.71 3.22
C ALA A 87 10.68 -0.69 2.90
N VAL A 88 10.33 -1.47 3.93
CA VAL A 88 9.73 -2.81 3.74
C VAL A 88 8.39 -2.74 3.01
N VAL A 89 7.59 -1.70 3.27
CA VAL A 89 6.32 -1.47 2.54
C VAL A 89 6.58 -1.18 1.05
N GLY A 90 7.56 -0.32 0.75
CA GLY A 90 7.95 -0.01 -0.63
C GLY A 90 8.52 -1.23 -1.37
N ASP A 91 9.38 -2.01 -0.70
CA ASP A 91 9.95 -3.24 -1.24
C ASP A 91 8.87 -4.27 -1.56
N PHE A 92 7.88 -4.43 -0.68
CA PHE A 92 6.76 -5.32 -0.91
C PHE A 92 6.00 -4.98 -2.19
N TYR A 93 5.55 -3.73 -2.35
CA TYR A 93 4.82 -3.34 -3.56
C TYR A 93 5.68 -3.37 -4.82
N THR A 94 6.98 -3.16 -4.70
CA THR A 94 7.93 -3.33 -5.81
C THR A 94 8.01 -4.80 -6.25
N LEU A 95 8.06 -5.75 -5.31
CA LEU A 95 8.09 -7.18 -5.61
C LEU A 95 6.75 -7.66 -6.19
N VAL A 96 5.63 -7.17 -5.66
CA VAL A 96 4.29 -7.43 -6.20
C VAL A 96 4.16 -6.97 -7.65
N LEU A 97 4.59 -5.75 -7.98
CA LEU A 97 4.52 -5.22 -9.35
C LEU A 97 5.42 -6.00 -10.32
N LYS A 98 6.53 -6.57 -9.82
CA LYS A 98 7.40 -7.47 -10.59
C LYS A 98 6.86 -8.89 -10.70
N HIS A 99 5.70 -9.17 -10.08
CA HIS A 99 5.13 -10.50 -9.89
C HIS A 99 6.09 -11.50 -9.24
N ASP A 100 7.03 -11.02 -8.42
CA ASP A 100 7.91 -11.84 -7.59
C ASP A 100 7.20 -12.19 -6.27
N ASN A 101 6.13 -12.99 -6.40
CA ASN A 101 5.18 -13.27 -5.32
C ASN A 101 5.84 -14.01 -4.15
N GLN A 102 6.82 -14.87 -4.43
CA GLN A 102 7.54 -15.61 -3.40
C GLN A 102 8.35 -14.66 -2.52
N GLN A 103 9.09 -13.73 -3.13
CA GLN A 103 9.89 -12.75 -2.38
C GLN A 103 8.99 -11.74 -1.68
N ALA A 104 7.87 -11.32 -2.30
CA ALA A 104 6.88 -10.48 -1.66
C ALA A 104 6.30 -11.15 -0.40
N ALA A 105 5.93 -12.44 -0.49
CA ALA A 105 5.45 -13.23 0.64
C ALA A 105 6.52 -13.39 1.74
N ALA A 106 7.81 -13.39 1.40
CA ALA A 106 8.89 -13.46 2.38
C ALA A 106 8.99 -12.21 3.29
N LEU A 107 8.35 -11.10 2.91
CA LEU A 107 8.23 -9.90 3.73
C LEU A 107 7.04 -9.95 4.69
N TRP A 108 6.16 -10.96 4.61
CA TRP A 108 5.04 -11.14 5.52
C TRP A 108 5.46 -11.91 6.78
N SER A 109 4.88 -11.52 7.92
CA SER A 109 4.93 -12.29 9.15
C SER A 109 4.23 -13.64 8.96
N ASP A 110 4.59 -14.64 9.77
CA ASP A 110 3.93 -15.94 9.72
C ASP A 110 2.46 -15.86 10.13
N GLY A 111 2.13 -14.92 11.05
CA GLY A 111 0.75 -14.63 11.43
C GLY A 111 -0.08 -14.06 10.27
N LEU A 112 0.51 -13.16 9.48
CA LEU A 112 -0.12 -12.63 8.28
C LEU A 112 -0.33 -13.72 7.23
N LYS A 113 0.70 -14.53 6.92
CA LYS A 113 0.58 -15.65 5.96
C LYS A 113 -0.49 -16.67 6.36
N ALA A 114 -0.66 -16.91 7.66
CA ALA A 114 -1.66 -17.85 8.16
C ALA A 114 -3.09 -17.30 8.06
N SER A 115 -3.27 -15.99 8.28
CA SER A 115 -4.59 -15.34 8.24
C SER A 115 -5.01 -14.93 6.83
N LEU A 116 -4.04 -14.52 6.00
CA LEU A 116 -4.18 -14.17 4.60
C LEU A 116 -3.21 -15.05 3.79
N PRO A 117 -3.66 -16.18 3.23
CA PRO A 117 -2.82 -17.01 2.37
C PRO A 117 -2.24 -16.22 1.18
N PRO A 118 -0.91 -16.30 0.90
CA PRO A 118 -0.26 -15.52 -0.15
C PRO A 118 -0.80 -15.77 -1.57
N ALA A 119 -1.12 -17.01 -1.92
CA ALA A 119 -1.64 -17.33 -3.26
C ALA A 119 -2.94 -16.57 -3.58
N GLU A 120 -3.79 -16.35 -2.58
CA GLU A 120 -5.02 -15.57 -2.70
C GLU A 120 -4.76 -14.07 -2.67
N ASN A 121 -3.92 -13.61 -1.76
CA ASN A 121 -3.83 -12.20 -1.36
C ASN A 121 -2.64 -11.45 -1.97
N ILE A 122 -1.72 -12.16 -2.61
CA ILE A 122 -0.63 -11.62 -3.43
C ILE A 122 -0.88 -12.05 -4.88
N ASP A 123 -0.70 -13.34 -5.18
CA ASP A 123 -0.65 -13.84 -6.56
C ASP A 123 -1.94 -13.54 -7.32
N ARG A 124 -3.09 -13.96 -6.78
CA ARG A 124 -4.39 -13.76 -7.45
C ARG A 124 -4.86 -12.30 -7.38
N ARG A 125 -4.62 -11.61 -6.26
CA ARG A 125 -5.10 -10.24 -6.06
C ARG A 125 -4.44 -9.24 -7.02
N PHE A 126 -3.15 -9.44 -7.30
CA PHE A 126 -2.37 -8.53 -8.15
C PHE A 126 -2.10 -9.09 -9.55
N ALA A 127 -2.79 -10.17 -9.95
CA ALA A 127 -2.56 -10.83 -11.25
C ALA A 127 -2.77 -9.89 -12.45
N ASP A 128 -3.77 -9.01 -12.36
CA ASP A 128 -4.13 -8.06 -13.43
C ASP A 128 -3.62 -6.64 -13.15
N THR A 129 -2.75 -6.47 -12.15
CA THR A 129 -2.18 -5.17 -11.77
C THR A 129 -1.05 -4.81 -12.73
N THR A 130 -1.17 -3.65 -13.36
CA THR A 130 -0.19 -3.14 -14.34
C THR A 130 0.57 -1.92 -13.83
N VAL A 131 0.03 -1.22 -12.83
CA VAL A 131 0.70 -0.11 -12.14
C VAL A 131 0.45 -0.24 -10.65
N LEU A 132 1.49 -0.03 -9.86
CA LEU A 132 1.42 0.02 -8.41
C LEU A 132 2.44 1.04 -7.91
N THR A 133 1.96 2.19 -7.44
CA THR A 133 2.79 3.31 -7.03
C THR A 133 2.49 3.67 -5.59
N VAL A 134 3.51 3.57 -4.74
CA VAL A 134 3.46 4.13 -3.38
C VAL A 134 3.69 5.63 -3.50
N ASN A 135 2.64 6.43 -3.38
CA ASN A 135 2.70 7.88 -3.46
C ASN A 135 3.34 8.45 -2.19
N GLU A 136 3.05 7.84 -1.03
CA GLU A 136 3.63 8.20 0.25
C GLU A 136 3.73 6.98 1.17
N ALA A 137 4.84 6.87 1.89
CA ALA A 137 5.00 5.95 3.01
C ALA A 137 5.73 6.67 4.14
N ARG A 138 5.15 6.67 5.34
CA ARG A 138 5.77 7.30 6.52
C ARG A 138 5.40 6.55 7.79
N VAL A 139 6.36 6.44 8.70
CA VAL A 139 6.12 5.88 10.04
C VAL A 139 5.27 6.86 10.85
N THR A 140 4.17 6.38 11.41
CA THR A 140 3.29 7.16 12.29
C THR A 140 3.37 6.75 13.75
N ALA A 141 3.82 5.52 14.01
CA ALA A 141 4.14 5.02 15.34
C ALA A 141 5.25 3.97 15.24
N GLU A 142 6.18 3.94 16.19
CA GLU A 142 7.24 2.94 16.25
C GLU A 142 7.63 2.64 17.70
N THR A 143 7.98 1.37 17.92
CA THR A 143 8.52 0.79 19.14
C THR A 143 9.65 -0.15 18.74
N ASP A 144 10.38 -0.72 19.70
CA ASP A 144 11.48 -1.66 19.39
C ASP A 144 11.03 -2.92 18.62
N SER A 145 9.75 -3.30 18.71
CA SER A 145 9.20 -4.54 18.17
C SER A 145 8.03 -4.37 17.20
N SER A 146 7.48 -3.17 17.06
CA SER A 146 6.33 -2.90 16.18
C SER A 146 6.38 -1.49 15.60
N ALA A 147 5.86 -1.33 14.38
CA ALA A 147 5.70 -0.03 13.74
C ALA A 147 4.36 0.03 12.99
N THR A 148 3.83 1.24 12.85
CA THR A 148 2.70 1.56 11.98
C THR A 148 3.19 2.50 10.90
N VAL A 149 2.98 2.12 9.66
CA VAL A 149 3.38 2.90 8.49
C VAL A 149 2.12 3.33 7.75
N TYR A 150 1.87 4.63 7.70
CA TYR A 150 0.88 5.20 6.79
C TYR A 150 1.30 4.94 5.35
N THR A 151 0.35 4.64 4.48
CA THR A 151 0.60 4.37 3.07
C THR A 151 -0.51 4.95 2.21
N ASP A 152 -0.09 5.69 1.18
CA ASP A 152 -0.92 6.18 0.08
C ASP A 152 -0.46 5.46 -1.21
N LEU A 153 -1.40 4.80 -1.89
CA LEU A 153 -1.11 3.91 -3.01
C LEU A 153 -2.05 4.16 -4.20
N THR A 154 -1.47 4.31 -5.40
CA THR A 154 -2.19 4.23 -6.66
C THR A 154 -2.02 2.84 -7.27
N GLU A 155 -3.11 2.18 -7.62
CA GLU A 155 -3.12 0.88 -8.31
C GLU A 155 -3.86 1.03 -9.65
N VAL A 156 -3.34 0.42 -10.72
CA VAL A 156 -4.10 0.25 -11.97
C VAL A 156 -4.25 -1.24 -12.25
N THR A 157 -5.49 -1.71 -12.22
CA THR A 157 -5.85 -3.12 -12.39
C THR A 157 -6.98 -3.22 -13.42
N GLY A 158 -6.82 -4.07 -14.45
CA GLY A 158 -7.81 -4.19 -15.52
C GLY A 158 -8.06 -2.87 -16.29
N GLY A 159 -7.08 -1.97 -16.32
CA GLY A 159 -7.20 -0.63 -16.93
C GLY A 159 -7.93 0.42 -16.06
N VAL A 160 -8.42 0.04 -14.88
CA VAL A 160 -9.09 0.94 -13.94
C VAL A 160 -8.10 1.41 -12.88
N ARG A 161 -8.06 2.74 -12.65
CA ARG A 161 -7.25 3.33 -11.58
C ARG A 161 -8.02 3.30 -10.26
N HIS A 162 -7.36 2.79 -9.23
CA HIS A 162 -7.80 2.77 -7.85
C HIS A 162 -6.83 3.58 -6.98
N HIS A 163 -7.37 4.27 -5.97
CA HIS A 163 -6.60 4.96 -4.96
C HIS A 163 -6.90 4.35 -3.59
N TRP A 164 -5.85 4.03 -2.86
CA TRP A 164 -5.94 3.38 -1.56
C TRP A 164 -5.16 4.20 -0.54
N VAL A 165 -5.78 4.44 0.61
CA VAL A 165 -5.14 5.10 1.75
C VAL A 165 -5.36 4.25 2.98
N GLY A 166 -4.31 4.08 3.77
CA GLY A 166 -4.36 3.21 4.93
C GLY A 166 -3.05 3.13 5.67
N SER A 167 -2.86 2.01 6.37
CA SER A 167 -1.62 1.71 7.05
C SER A 167 -1.27 0.24 7.00
N TRP A 168 0.02 -0.02 7.14
CA TRP A 168 0.55 -1.32 7.50
C TRP A 168 0.98 -1.31 8.95
N ARG A 169 0.60 -2.35 9.68
CA ARG A 169 1.30 -2.76 10.90
C ARG A 169 2.47 -3.64 10.52
N LEU A 170 3.63 -3.38 11.11
CA LEU A 170 4.83 -4.18 11.00
C LEU A 170 5.25 -4.70 12.37
N VAL A 171 5.87 -5.87 12.37
CA VAL A 171 6.48 -6.48 13.56
C VAL A 171 7.95 -6.76 13.29
N LYS A 172 8.77 -6.67 14.32
CA LYS A 172 10.20 -6.99 14.24
C LYS A 172 10.44 -8.42 14.72
N SER A 173 10.95 -9.28 13.84
CA SER A 173 11.28 -10.67 14.13
C SER A 173 12.65 -11.01 13.58
N GLY A 174 13.51 -11.66 14.38
CA GLY A 174 14.89 -11.99 13.96
C GLY A 174 15.71 -10.77 13.53
N GLY A 175 15.46 -9.61 14.13
CA GLY A 175 16.13 -8.34 13.78
C GLY A 175 15.62 -7.68 12.50
N ARG A 176 14.60 -8.24 11.84
CA ARG A 176 14.02 -7.75 10.59
C ARG A 176 12.58 -7.29 10.79
N TRP A 177 12.19 -6.24 10.07
CA TRP A 177 10.80 -5.82 9.97
C TRP A 177 10.03 -6.69 8.97
N LEU A 178 8.81 -7.07 9.32
CA LEU A 178 7.89 -7.86 8.50
C LEU A 178 6.50 -7.22 8.54
N LEU A 179 5.79 -7.27 7.42
CA LEU A 179 4.40 -6.85 7.30
C LEU A 179 3.51 -7.82 8.08
N ASP A 180 2.65 -7.30 8.94
CA ASP A 180 1.85 -8.12 9.86
C ASP A 180 0.35 -7.92 9.67
N GLN A 181 -0.10 -6.70 9.38
CA GLN A 181 -1.52 -6.44 9.19
C GLN A 181 -1.75 -5.22 8.28
N PRO A 182 -2.47 -5.38 7.16
CA PRO A 182 -2.92 -4.25 6.36
C PRO A 182 -4.24 -3.69 6.90
N ASP A 183 -4.40 -2.37 6.82
CA ASP A 183 -5.68 -1.69 7.03
C ASP A 183 -5.81 -0.58 5.98
N PHE A 184 -6.57 -0.84 4.92
CA PHE A 184 -6.72 0.06 3.77
C PHE A 184 -8.19 0.25 3.40
N GLN A 185 -8.50 1.46 2.95
CA GLN A 185 -9.77 1.77 2.30
C GLN A 185 -9.54 2.45 0.95
N ALA A 186 -10.55 2.35 0.08
CA ALA A 186 -10.61 3.20 -1.11
C ALA A 186 -10.78 4.66 -0.67
N ALA A 187 -10.04 5.56 -1.32
CA ALA A 187 -10.09 7.00 -1.10
C ALA A 187 -10.84 7.71 -2.25
#